data_AF-A0A1Y0HH68-F1
#
_entry.id   AF-A0A1Y0HH68-F1
#
_cell.length_a   1.000
_cell.length_b   1.000
_cell.length_c   1.000
_cell.angle_alpha   90.00
_cell.angle_beta   90.00
_cell.angle_gamma   90.00
#
_symmetry.space_group_name_H-M   'P 1'
#
loop_
_entity.id
_entity.type
_entity.pdbx_description
1 polymer ?
#
loop_
_entity_poly.entity_id
_entity_poly.type
_entity_poly.pdbx_seq_one_letter_code
_entity_poly.pdbx_strand_id
1 'polypeptide(L)'
;MESLKDIKGLVIIPDYSWMVFLSIILCIVGILGWFLWKMKSPQKVLTPKEEALVFLKTVSMEDAKECAYALSQWGALLVDDTNKAQFEALQEKLSYYKYRSYEAPLKVKEKVLWQQFLGMNDADI
;
A
#
# COMPACT_ATOMS: atom_id res chain seq x y z
N MET A 1 4.39 37.47 78.25
CA MET A 1 4.85 36.08 78.03
C MET A 1 4.03 35.53 76.89
N GLU A 2 4.62 35.40 75.70
CA GLU A 2 3.94 34.78 74.56
C GLU A 2 3.97 33.27 74.72
N SER A 3 2.80 32.64 74.70
CA SER A 3 2.65 31.19 74.83
C SER A 3 3.01 30.49 73.52
N LEU A 4 3.72 29.36 73.65
CA LEU A 4 4.13 28.52 72.53
C LEU A 4 2.89 28.07 71.74
N LYS A 5 2.89 28.31 70.42
CA LYS A 5 1.84 27.83 69.51
C LYS A 5 1.96 26.32 69.35
N ASP A 6 0.87 25.63 69.62
CA ASP A 6 0.72 24.19 69.47
C ASP A 6 1.00 23.76 68.02
N ILE A 7 1.89 22.79 67.84
CA ILE A 7 2.26 22.28 66.51
C ILE A 7 1.18 21.31 66.04
N LYS A 8 0.63 21.55 64.84
CA LYS A 8 -0.42 20.69 64.25
C LYS A 8 0.01 19.22 64.27
N GLY A 9 -0.93 18.35 64.65
CA GLY A 9 -0.76 16.90 64.66
C GLY A 9 -0.37 16.34 63.29
N LEU A 10 0.24 15.15 63.31
CA LEU A 10 0.74 14.47 62.12
C LEU A 10 -0.40 14.22 61.13
N VAL A 11 -0.33 14.87 59.97
CA VAL A 11 -1.25 14.64 58.87
C VAL A 11 -0.76 13.44 58.08
N ILE A 12 -1.59 12.40 57.99
CA ILE A 12 -1.28 11.21 57.18
C ILE A 12 -1.45 11.60 55.71
N ILE A 13 -0.33 11.73 55.01
CA ILE A 13 -0.32 12.00 53.58
C ILE A 13 -0.40 10.63 52.88
N PRO A 14 -1.47 10.35 52.14
CA PRO A 14 -1.54 9.11 51.38
C PRO A 14 -0.49 9.11 50.27
N ASP A 15 0.33 8.07 50.21
CA ASP A 15 1.36 7.91 49.19
C ASP A 15 0.81 7.13 47.99
N TYR A 16 0.70 7.82 46.85
CA TYR A 16 0.22 7.25 45.60
C TYR A 16 1.36 6.96 44.62
N SER A 17 2.62 7.15 45.01
CA SER A 17 3.79 7.02 44.12
C SER A 17 3.81 5.68 43.39
N TRP A 18 3.42 4.59 44.06
CA TRP A 18 3.33 3.27 43.47
C TRP A 18 2.23 3.15 42.40
N MET A 19 1.06 3.76 42.63
CA MET A 19 -0.06 3.73 41.68
C MET A 19 0.27 4.56 40.43
N VAL A 20 0.95 5.70 40.61
CA VAL A 20 1.43 6.53 39.50
C VAL A 20 2.50 5.80 38.68
N PHE A 21 3.42 5.11 39.33
CA PHE A 21 4.42 4.31 38.63
C PHE A 21 3.79 3.17 37.80
N LEU A 22 2.81 2.47 38.38
CA LEU A 22 2.11 1.38 37.69
C LEU A 22 1.32 1.88 36.48
N SER A 23 0.67 3.04 36.58
CA SER A 23 -0.11 3.61 35.47
C SER A 23 0.79 4.02 34.30
N ILE A 24 1.98 4.56 34.58
CA ILE A 24 2.98 4.89 33.56
C ILE A 24 3.45 3.64 32.83
N ILE A 25 3.76 2.57 33.57
CA ILE A 25 4.16 1.29 32.96
C ILE A 25 3.04 0.75 32.06
N LEU A 26 1.79 0.78 32.53
CA LEU A 26 0.65 0.28 31.76
C LEU A 26 0.45 1.08 30.47
N CYS A 27 0.60 2.41 30.53
CA CYS A 27 0.56 3.27 29.35
C CYS A 27 1.67 2.93 28.34
N ILE A 28 2.90 2.73 28.80
CA ILE A 28 4.03 2.36 27.93
C ILE A 28 3.77 1.00 27.25
N VAL A 29 3.31 0.01 28.02
CA VAL A 29 2.97 -1.32 27.50
C VAL A 29 1.83 -1.24 26.47
N GLY A 30 0.80 -0.43 26.74
CA GLY A 30 -0.31 -0.21 25.81
C GLY A 30 0.14 0.42 24.49
N ILE A 31 1.00 1.44 24.55
CA ILE A 31 1.55 2.10 23.36
C ILE A 31 2.41 1.11 22.55
N LEU A 32 3.29 0.35 23.21
CA LEU A 32 4.11 -0.67 22.58
C LEU A 32 3.27 -1.76 21.92
N GLY A 33 2.23 -2.25 22.62
CA GLY A 33 1.30 -3.24 22.10
C GLY A 33 0.55 -2.75 20.85
N TRP A 34 0.07 -1.50 20.86
CA TRP A 34 -0.58 -0.88 19.70
C TRP A 34 0.38 -0.75 18.51
N PHE A 35 1.63 -0.33 18.77
CA PHE A 35 2.65 -0.19 17.72
C PHE A 35 2.98 -1.54 17.07
N LEU A 36 3.15 -2.58 17.88
CA LEU A 36 3.40 -3.95 17.41
C LEU A 36 2.20 -4.51 16.63
N TRP A 37 0.98 -4.26 17.08
CA TRP A 37 -0.23 -4.70 16.38
C TRP A 37 -0.38 -4.01 15.01
N LYS A 38 -0.12 -2.69 14.96
CA LYS A 38 -0.13 -1.93 13.72
C LYS A 38 0.94 -2.42 12.74
N MET A 39 2.13 -2.76 13.23
CA MET A 39 3.25 -3.25 12.42
C MET A 39 3.04 -4.70 11.95
N LYS A 40 2.26 -5.50 12.70
CA LYS A 40 1.83 -6.84 12.29
C LYS A 40 0.63 -6.84 11.33
N SER A 41 0.05 -5.68 11.01
CA SER A 41 -0.89 -5.62 9.89
C SER A 41 -0.12 -6.07 8.65
N PRO A 42 -0.44 -7.23 8.06
CA PRO A 42 0.31 -7.72 6.91
C PRO A 42 -0.01 -6.76 5.78
N GLN A 43 0.87 -5.80 5.54
CA GLN A 43 1.02 -5.30 4.19
C GLN A 43 1.36 -6.55 3.40
N LYS A 44 0.38 -7.08 2.66
CA LYS A 44 0.61 -8.16 1.70
C LYS A 44 1.80 -7.70 0.89
N VAL A 45 2.95 -8.36 1.07
CA VAL A 45 4.10 -8.12 0.23
C VAL A 45 3.67 -8.66 -1.12
N LEU A 46 3.20 -7.75 -1.97
CA LEU A 46 2.77 -8.12 -3.30
C LEU A 46 4.00 -8.68 -4.01
N THR A 47 3.84 -9.82 -4.66
CA THR A 47 4.92 -10.29 -5.54
C THR A 47 5.13 -9.27 -6.64
N PRO A 48 6.35 -9.13 -7.22
CA PRO A 48 6.59 -8.18 -8.31
C PRO A 48 5.65 -8.38 -9.51
N LYS A 49 5.08 -9.59 -9.69
CA LYS A 49 4.02 -9.89 -10.66
C LYS A 49 2.68 -9.26 -10.26
N GLU A 50 2.28 -9.41 -9.00
CA GLU A 50 1.06 -8.78 -8.46
C GLU A 50 1.14 -7.25 -8.51
N GLU A 51 2.30 -6.65 -8.20
CA GLU A 51 2.52 -5.21 -8.31
C GLU A 51 2.36 -4.73 -9.76
N ALA A 52 2.95 -5.45 -10.72
CA ALA A 52 2.82 -5.15 -12.14
C ALA A 52 1.37 -5.22 -12.63
N LEU A 53 0.58 -6.20 -12.17
CA LEU A 53 -0.84 -6.28 -12.51
C LEU A 53 -1.67 -5.15 -11.91
N VAL A 54 -1.45 -4.83 -10.63
CA VAL A 54 -2.14 -3.71 -9.99
C VAL A 54 -1.85 -2.43 -10.75
N PHE A 55 -0.59 -2.19 -11.10
CA PHE A 55 -0.20 -1.02 -11.86
C PHE A 55 -0.90 -0.97 -13.24
N LEU A 56 -0.85 -2.06 -14.01
CA LEU A 56 -1.49 -2.11 -15.33
C LEU A 56 -3.02 -2.02 -15.28
N LYS A 57 -3.66 -2.43 -14.17
CA LYS A 57 -5.11 -2.22 -13.94
C LYS A 57 -5.45 -0.78 -13.60
N THR A 58 -4.55 -0.06 -12.93
CA THR A 58 -4.78 1.34 -12.52
C THR A 58 -4.56 2.36 -13.65
N VAL A 59 -3.83 1.98 -14.70
CA VAL A 59 -3.56 2.89 -15.84
C VAL A 59 -4.85 3.24 -16.58
N SER A 60 -5.02 4.52 -16.88
CA SER A 60 -6.19 5.04 -17.60
C SER A 60 -6.19 4.58 -19.06
N MET A 61 -7.29 3.96 -19.52
CA MET A 61 -7.47 3.59 -20.93
C MET A 61 -7.81 4.78 -21.85
N GLU A 62 -7.86 5.98 -21.29
CA GLU A 62 -8.07 7.24 -22.02
C GLU A 62 -6.76 7.76 -22.64
N ASP A 63 -5.61 7.35 -22.08
CA ASP A 63 -4.29 7.73 -22.55
C ASP A 63 -3.54 6.55 -23.18
N ALA A 64 -3.71 6.35 -24.50
CA ALA A 64 -3.05 5.24 -25.20
C ALA A 64 -1.52 5.28 -25.12
N LYS A 65 -0.93 6.47 -24.96
CA LYS A 65 0.51 6.64 -24.77
C LYS A 65 0.94 6.11 -23.39
N GLU A 66 0.20 6.43 -22.34
CA GLU A 66 0.47 5.93 -20.99
C GLU A 66 0.34 4.41 -20.94
N CYS A 67 -0.72 3.84 -21.53
CA CYS A 67 -0.87 2.39 -21.66
C CYS A 67 0.31 1.73 -22.39
N ALA A 68 0.80 2.34 -23.48
CA ALA A 68 1.94 1.80 -24.23
C ALA A 68 3.23 1.80 -23.41
N TYR A 69 3.50 2.87 -22.65
CA TYR A 69 4.64 2.94 -21.75
C TYR A 69 4.51 1.94 -20.61
N ALA A 70 3.36 1.92 -19.94
CA ALA A 70 3.09 1.01 -18.83
C ALA A 70 3.24 -0.46 -19.23
N LEU A 71 2.69 -0.86 -20.40
CA LEU A 71 2.85 -2.22 -20.91
C LEU A 71 4.31 -2.56 -21.20
N SER A 72 5.07 -1.63 -21.79
CA SER A 72 6.49 -1.88 -22.08
C SER A 72 7.35 -2.03 -20.83
N GLN A 73 6.96 -1.36 -19.73
CA GLN A 73 7.71 -1.34 -18.48
C GLN A 73 7.33 -2.51 -17.57
N TRP A 74 6.03 -2.80 -17.44
CA TRP A 74 5.50 -3.76 -16.47
C TRP A 74 5.02 -5.07 -17.10
N GLY A 75 4.67 -5.04 -18.39
CA GLY A 75 4.11 -6.21 -19.06
C GLY A 75 5.09 -7.38 -19.17
N ALA A 76 6.40 -7.12 -19.30
CA ALA A 76 7.42 -8.17 -19.36
C ALA A 76 7.48 -9.04 -18.09
N LEU A 77 7.10 -8.50 -16.92
CA LEU A 77 7.05 -9.25 -15.66
C LEU A 77 5.88 -10.24 -15.62
N LEU A 78 4.87 -10.04 -16.47
CA LEU A 78 3.65 -10.84 -16.55
C LEU A 78 3.65 -11.85 -17.69
N VAL A 79 4.68 -11.84 -18.55
CA VAL A 79 4.75 -12.77 -19.67
C VAL A 79 5.09 -14.16 -19.16
N ASP A 80 4.27 -15.12 -19.54
CA ASP A 80 4.52 -16.55 -19.41
C ASP A 80 4.39 -17.23 -20.79
N ASP A 81 4.77 -18.51 -20.89
CA ASP A 81 4.77 -19.27 -22.15
C ASP A 81 3.38 -19.36 -22.81
N THR A 82 2.31 -19.26 -22.01
CA THR A 82 0.91 -19.26 -22.48
C THR A 82 0.45 -17.90 -23.03
N ASN A 83 0.92 -16.80 -22.43
CA ASN A 83 0.43 -15.44 -22.69
C ASN A 83 1.35 -14.62 -23.62
N LYS A 84 2.53 -15.14 -23.95
CA LYS A 84 3.55 -14.50 -24.78
C LYS A 84 3.03 -14.03 -26.14
N ALA A 85 2.29 -14.85 -26.85
CA ALA A 85 1.75 -14.50 -28.18
C ALA A 85 0.78 -13.30 -28.12
N GLN A 86 0.02 -13.18 -27.03
CA GLN A 86 -0.91 -12.06 -26.85
C GLN A 86 -0.19 -10.79 -26.41
N PHE A 87 0.83 -10.93 -25.55
CA PHE A 87 1.69 -9.82 -25.18
C PHE A 87 2.37 -9.21 -26.40
N GLU A 88 2.96 -10.03 -27.27
CA GLU A 88 3.62 -9.55 -28.50
C GLU A 88 2.63 -8.83 -29.43
N ALA A 89 1.44 -9.42 -29.66
CA ALA A 89 0.40 -8.80 -30.48
C ALA A 89 -0.14 -7.47 -29.88
N LEU A 90 -0.21 -7.38 -28.55
CA LEU A 90 -0.63 -6.18 -27.84
C LEU A 90 0.46 -5.11 -27.88
N GLN A 91 1.72 -5.50 -27.63
CA GLN A 91 2.89 -4.64 -27.68
C GLN A 91 3.12 -4.05 -29.06
N GLU A 92 2.98 -4.84 -30.13
CA GLU A 92 3.11 -4.38 -31.51
C GLU A 92 2.10 -3.26 -31.80
N LYS A 93 0.82 -3.45 -31.41
CA LYS A 93 -0.23 -2.44 -31.62
C LYS A 93 -0.04 -1.18 -30.78
N LEU A 94 0.41 -1.33 -29.54
CA LEU A 94 0.64 -0.22 -28.63
C LEU A 94 1.92 0.55 -28.94
N SER A 95 2.92 -0.09 -29.57
CA SER A 95 4.19 0.54 -29.95
C SER A 95 3.99 1.78 -30.82
N TYR A 96 2.96 1.77 -31.67
CA TYR A 96 2.56 2.92 -32.49
C TYR A 96 2.20 4.17 -31.67
N TYR A 97 1.57 4.00 -30.51
CA TYR A 97 1.13 5.11 -29.66
C TYR A 97 2.25 5.73 -28.82
N LYS A 98 3.37 5.02 -28.62
CA LYS A 98 4.52 5.49 -27.80
C LYS A 98 5.11 6.80 -28.32
N TYR A 99 5.12 6.97 -29.64
CA TYR A 99 5.73 8.12 -30.34
C TYR A 99 4.71 9.15 -30.83
N ARG A 100 3.42 8.97 -30.53
CA ARG A 100 2.39 9.92 -30.94
C ARG A 100 2.42 11.16 -30.05
N SER A 101 2.34 12.33 -30.69
CA SER A 101 2.39 13.62 -29.99
C SER A 101 1.08 14.03 -29.33
N TYR A 102 -0.03 13.32 -29.60
CA TYR A 102 -1.37 13.64 -29.11
C TYR A 102 -1.93 12.50 -28.27
N GLU A 103 -2.54 12.86 -27.14
CA GLU A 103 -3.27 11.99 -26.21
C GLU A 103 -4.56 11.52 -26.88
N ALA A 104 -4.56 10.27 -27.35
CA ALA A 104 -5.72 9.66 -27.96
C ALA A 104 -6.18 8.48 -27.10
N PRO A 105 -7.50 8.29 -26.94
CA PRO A 105 -8.02 7.10 -26.30
C PRO A 105 -7.69 5.86 -27.11
N LEU A 106 -7.51 4.75 -26.41
CA LEU A 106 -7.36 3.43 -27.03
C LEU A 106 -8.56 3.11 -27.92
N LYS A 107 -8.29 2.51 -29.08
CA LYS A 107 -9.38 2.02 -29.94
C LYS A 107 -10.08 0.85 -29.25
N VAL A 108 -11.35 0.65 -29.58
CA VAL A 108 -12.18 -0.43 -29.01
C VAL A 108 -11.51 -1.80 -29.10
N LYS A 109 -10.86 -2.12 -30.23
CA LYS A 109 -10.13 -3.39 -30.42
C LYS A 109 -8.93 -3.54 -29.50
N GLU A 110 -8.23 -2.45 -29.20
CA GLU A 110 -7.03 -2.44 -28.35
C GLU A 110 -7.42 -2.58 -26.87
N LYS A 111 -8.54 -1.95 -26.47
CA LYS A 111 -9.11 -2.13 -25.12
C LYS A 111 -9.50 -3.58 -24.83
N VAL A 112 -10.10 -4.27 -25.81
CA VAL A 112 -10.46 -5.69 -25.66
C VAL A 112 -9.22 -6.56 -25.48
N LEU A 113 -8.17 -6.34 -26.28
CA LEU A 113 -6.91 -7.09 -26.17
C LEU A 113 -6.21 -6.83 -24.82
N TRP A 114 -6.24 -5.58 -24.35
CA TRP A 114 -5.72 -5.21 -23.03
C TRP A 114 -6.44 -5.95 -21.91
N GLN A 115 -7.77 -5.98 -21.95
CA GLN A 115 -8.59 -6.69 -20.95
C GLN A 115 -8.38 -8.20 -20.98
N GLN A 116 -8.23 -8.79 -22.16
CA GLN A 116 -7.91 -10.22 -22.30
C GLN A 116 -6.57 -10.55 -21.67
N PHE A 117 -5.53 -9.78 -21.97
CA PHE A 117 -4.19 -9.96 -21.40
C PHE A 117 -4.19 -9.87 -19.87
N LEU A 118 -4.93 -8.91 -19.29
CA LEU A 118 -5.06 -8.78 -17.85
C LEU A 118 -5.88 -9.91 -17.21
N GLY A 119 -6.96 -10.35 -17.86
CA GLY A 119 -7.84 -11.39 -17.33
C GLY A 119 -7.21 -12.78 -17.29
N MET A 120 -6.28 -13.09 -18.20
CA MET A 120 -5.51 -14.34 -18.15
C MET A 120 -4.52 -14.35 -16.98
N ASN A 121 -3.84 -13.23 -16.73
CA ASN A 121 -2.88 -13.13 -15.63
C ASN A 121 -3.55 -13.05 -14.24
N ASP A 122 -4.82 -12.68 -14.16
CA ASP A 122 -5.62 -12.77 -12.92
C ASP A 122 -5.95 -14.21 -12.52
N ALA A 123 -5.98 -15.15 -13.47
CA ALA A 123 -6.30 -16.56 -13.21
C ALA A 123 -5.10 -17.36 -12.67
N ASP A 124 -3.89 -16.84 -12.88
CA ASP A 124 -2.63 -17.49 -12.52
C ASP A 124 -2.07 -17.04 -11.15
N ILE A 125 -2.81 -16.20 -10.39
CA ILE A 125 -2.41 -15.64 -9.08
C ILE A 125 -3.38 -16.06 -7.97
#